data_AF-A0A2N5ZGB9-F1
#
_entry.id   AF-A0A2N5ZGB9-F1
#
_cell.length_a   1.000
_cell.length_b   1.000
_cell.length_c   1.000
_cell.angle_alpha   90.00
_cell.angle_beta   90.00
_cell.angle_gamma   90.00
#
_symmetry.space_group_name_H-M   'P 1'
#
loop_
_entity.id
_entity.type
_entity.pdbx_description
1 polymer ?
#
loop_
_entity_poly.entity_id
_entity_poly.type
_entity_poly.pdbx_seq_one_letter_code
_entity_poly.pdbx_strand_id
1 'polypeptide(L)'
;MSLKRILIEDIYKNKKIPLAGGFYYITGEIIIMRDTAHKRFIQNNEKIIDFNNKAIFYAGPLRSGILGPTTSSRMDPFTLWFAKERGVRLFIGKGKRDESLVKILRNMGVYCASVPGGISSYLSKNIQTPESILYKELGCESIFVSKVRHILVQFL
;
A
#
# COMPACT_ATOMS: atom_id res chain seq x y z
N MET A 1 -22.54 -8.42 12.17
CA MET A 1 -21.40 -7.66 12.71
C MET A 1 -20.92 -6.70 11.63
N SER A 2 -21.03 -5.38 11.83
CA SER A 2 -20.59 -4.41 10.81
C SER A 2 -19.06 -4.36 10.76
N LEU A 3 -18.47 -4.52 9.58
CA LEU A 3 -17.02 -4.38 9.39
C LEU A 3 -16.59 -2.94 9.70
N LYS A 4 -15.53 -2.79 10.50
CA LYS A 4 -15.03 -1.49 10.94
C LYS A 4 -14.33 -0.76 9.78
N ARG A 5 -14.52 0.57 9.71
CA ARG A 5 -13.88 1.47 8.74
C ARG A 5 -12.72 2.24 9.36
N ILE A 6 -11.60 2.33 8.65
CA ILE A 6 -10.39 3.06 9.04
C ILE A 6 -10.04 4.06 7.94
N LEU A 7 -9.85 5.33 8.31
CA LEU A 7 -9.20 6.29 7.42
C LEU A 7 -7.69 6.09 7.51
N ILE A 8 -6.98 6.14 6.39
CA ILE A 8 -5.51 5.97 6.39
C ILE A 8 -4.87 7.02 7.30
N GLU A 9 -5.34 8.26 7.29
CA GLU A 9 -4.88 9.32 8.20
C GLU A 9 -5.09 9.01 9.70
N ASP A 10 -6.09 8.20 10.07
CA ASP A 10 -6.32 7.82 11.48
C ASP A 10 -5.19 6.93 12.00
N ILE A 11 -4.56 6.13 11.12
CA ILE A 11 -3.37 5.33 11.45
C ILE A 11 -2.19 6.25 11.72
N TYR A 12 -2.01 7.29 10.89
CA TYR A 12 -0.94 8.26 11.07
C TYR A 12 -1.11 9.08 12.35
N LYS A 13 -2.36 9.40 12.73
CA LYS A 13 -2.70 10.14 13.95
C LYS A 13 -2.82 9.25 15.21
N ASN A 14 -2.54 7.95 15.11
CA ASN A 14 -2.74 6.95 16.17
C ASN A 14 -4.18 6.94 16.76
N LYS A 15 -5.18 7.39 15.99
CA LYS A 15 -6.59 7.43 16.42
C LYS A 15 -7.26 6.07 16.31
N LYS A 16 -6.78 5.21 15.41
CA LYS A 16 -7.26 3.84 15.23
C LYS A 16 -6.09 2.89 15.08
N ILE A 17 -6.05 1.88 15.95
CA ILE A 17 -5.05 0.82 15.94
C ILE A 17 -5.75 -0.45 15.41
N PRO A 18 -5.43 -0.89 14.19
CA PRO A 18 -5.99 -2.12 13.65
C PRO A 18 -5.42 -3.33 14.40
N LEU A 19 -6.30 -4.30 14.69
CA LEU A 19 -5.90 -5.57 15.28
C LEU A 19 -5.38 -6.52 14.19
N ALA A 20 -4.27 -7.22 14.48
CA ALA A 20 -3.75 -8.28 13.62
C ALA A 20 -4.81 -9.37 13.38
N GLY A 21 -4.88 -9.88 12.16
CA GLY A 21 -5.90 -10.81 11.68
C GLY A 21 -7.28 -10.18 11.41
N GLY A 22 -7.52 -8.94 11.85
CA GLY A 22 -8.80 -8.27 11.71
C GLY A 22 -9.05 -7.74 10.31
N PHE A 23 -10.31 -7.81 9.89
CA PHE A 23 -10.79 -7.29 8.60
C PHE A 23 -11.38 -5.89 8.76
N TYR A 24 -10.95 -4.97 7.90
CA TYR A 24 -11.37 -3.58 7.93
C TYR A 24 -11.57 -3.06 6.51
N TYR A 25 -12.48 -2.10 6.38
CA TYR A 25 -12.53 -1.25 5.21
C TYR A 25 -11.59 -0.08 5.39
N ILE A 26 -10.78 0.21 4.37
CA ILE A 26 -9.87 1.36 4.37
C ILE A 26 -10.24 2.38 3.29
N THR A 27 -10.08 3.66 3.67
CA THR A 27 -10.37 4.84 2.85
C THR A 27 -9.23 5.84 3.00
N GLY A 28 -8.81 6.48 1.90
CA GLY A 28 -7.78 7.52 1.94
C GLY A 28 -6.93 7.57 0.68
N GLU A 29 -5.75 8.15 0.80
CA GLU A 29 -4.80 8.30 -0.31
C GLU A 29 -3.80 7.14 -0.35
N ILE A 30 -3.43 6.74 -1.56
CA ILE A 30 -2.50 5.64 -1.80
C ILE A 30 -1.45 6.05 -2.84
N ILE A 31 -0.22 5.57 -2.62
CA ILE A 31 0.85 5.54 -3.62
C ILE A 31 0.93 4.11 -4.14
N ILE A 32 0.71 3.93 -5.43
CA ILE A 32 0.79 2.63 -6.09
C ILE A 32 2.17 2.49 -6.71
N MET A 33 2.91 1.49 -6.28
CA MET A 33 4.25 1.17 -6.79
C MET A 33 4.61 -0.27 -6.45
N ARG A 34 5.53 -0.86 -7.23
CA ARG A 34 6.04 -2.22 -7.02
C ARG A 34 7.42 -2.39 -7.66
N ASP A 35 8.09 -3.48 -7.32
CA ASP A 35 9.28 -4.03 -7.99
C ASP A 35 10.30 -2.96 -8.41
N THR A 36 10.41 -2.65 -9.72
CA THR A 36 11.43 -1.74 -10.26
C THR A 36 11.33 -0.32 -9.71
N ALA A 37 10.10 0.18 -9.49
CA ALA A 37 9.91 1.51 -8.92
C ALA A 37 10.44 1.62 -7.49
N HIS A 38 10.31 0.60 -6.66
CA HIS A 38 10.87 0.63 -5.30
C HIS A 38 12.39 0.72 -5.35
N LYS A 39 13.02 -0.14 -6.17
CA LYS A 39 14.47 -0.18 -6.33
C LYS A 39 15.00 1.16 -6.82
N ARG A 40 14.42 1.71 -7.89
CA ARG A 40 14.87 2.96 -8.50
C ARG A 40 14.64 4.16 -7.59
N PHE A 41 13.50 4.22 -6.90
CA PHE A 41 13.19 5.28 -5.95
C PHE A 41 14.24 5.38 -4.84
N ILE A 42 14.66 4.23 -4.30
CA ILE A 42 15.69 4.15 -3.26
C ILE A 42 17.07 4.50 -3.84
N GLN A 43 17.45 3.91 -4.97
CA GLN A 43 18.76 4.15 -5.61
C GLN A 43 18.97 5.62 -5.97
N ASN A 44 17.93 6.29 -6.45
CA ASN A 44 17.98 7.70 -6.82
C ASN A 44 17.73 8.64 -5.63
N ASN A 45 17.35 8.09 -4.46
CA ASN A 45 16.92 8.85 -3.29
C ASN A 45 15.87 9.93 -3.62
N GLU A 46 14.88 9.59 -4.44
CA GLU A 46 13.89 10.53 -5.01
C GLU A 46 13.15 11.32 -3.92
N LYS A 47 13.08 12.65 -3.97
CA LYS A 47 12.43 13.46 -2.90
C LYS A 47 11.06 14.03 -3.25
N ILE A 48 10.61 13.83 -4.48
CA ILE A 48 9.43 14.52 -5.03
C ILE A 48 8.08 14.02 -4.48
N ILE A 49 8.06 12.83 -3.86
CA ILE A 49 6.83 12.19 -3.39
C ILE A 49 6.63 12.41 -1.89
N ASP A 50 5.49 12.99 -1.53
CA ASP A 50 5.02 13.09 -0.15
C ASP A 50 4.21 11.85 0.26
N PHE A 51 4.74 11.10 1.22
CA PHE A 51 4.12 9.89 1.76
C PHE A 51 3.25 10.15 3.00
N ASN A 52 3.16 11.39 3.48
CA ASN A 52 2.37 11.71 4.67
C ASN A 52 0.89 11.38 4.45
N ASN A 53 0.31 10.65 5.40
CA ASN A 53 -1.08 10.18 5.38
C ASN A 53 -1.45 9.30 4.16
N LYS A 54 -0.47 8.72 3.45
CA LYS A 54 -0.71 7.84 2.29
C LYS A 54 -0.19 6.43 2.54
N ALA A 55 -0.95 5.43 2.15
CA ALA A 55 -0.46 4.05 2.18
C ALA A 55 0.33 3.73 0.89
N ILE A 56 1.34 2.87 0.98
CA ILE A 56 1.89 2.26 -0.23
C ILE A 56 1.05 1.02 -0.57
N PHE A 57 0.47 0.99 -1.77
CA PHE A 57 -0.26 -0.17 -2.30
C PHE A 57 0.56 -0.86 -3.38
N TYR A 58 1.00 -2.08 -3.12
CA TYR A 58 1.70 -2.92 -4.07
C TYR A 58 0.73 -3.44 -5.13
N ALA A 59 0.59 -2.68 -6.20
CA ALA A 59 -0.28 -2.97 -7.33
C ALA A 59 0.32 -2.39 -8.62
N GLY A 60 -0.28 -2.73 -9.75
CA GLY A 60 0.01 -2.08 -11.03
C GLY A 60 -1.25 -2.08 -11.89
N PRO A 61 -1.59 -0.96 -12.56
CA PRO A 61 -2.72 -0.92 -13.46
C PRO A 61 -2.43 -1.78 -14.70
N LEU A 62 -3.36 -2.65 -15.06
CA LEU A 62 -3.33 -3.41 -16.31
C LEU A 62 -3.77 -2.50 -17.47
N ARG A 63 -3.43 -2.88 -18.71
CA ARG A 63 -3.86 -2.15 -19.93
C ARG A 63 -5.37 -1.92 -20.02
N SER A 64 -6.18 -2.78 -19.38
CA SER A 64 -7.64 -2.68 -19.30
C SER A 64 -8.15 -1.70 -18.24
N GLY A 65 -7.27 -0.96 -17.55
CA GLY A 65 -7.64 -0.13 -16.38
C GLY A 65 -7.92 -0.95 -15.10
N ILE A 66 -7.74 -2.27 -15.17
CA ILE A 66 -7.94 -3.15 -14.01
C ILE A 66 -6.74 -3.03 -13.07
N LEU A 67 -6.96 -2.76 -11.78
CA LEU A 67 -5.90 -2.66 -10.77
C LEU A 67 -5.75 -3.99 -10.03
N GLY A 68 -4.66 -4.69 -10.29
CA GLY A 68 -4.34 -5.96 -9.65
C GLY A 68 -3.33 -5.80 -8.51
N PRO A 69 -3.56 -6.38 -7.32
CA PRO A 69 -2.57 -6.38 -6.24
C PRO A 69 -1.44 -7.37 -6.56
N THR A 70 -0.25 -7.06 -6.06
CA THR A 70 0.94 -7.89 -6.24
C THR A 70 1.38 -8.53 -4.92
N THR A 71 2.15 -9.60 -5.03
CA THR A 71 2.66 -10.36 -3.89
C THR A 71 3.57 -9.49 -3.02
N SER A 72 3.19 -9.32 -1.75
CA SER A 72 3.83 -8.38 -0.81
C SER A 72 5.26 -8.78 -0.46
N SER A 73 5.56 -10.07 -0.36
CA SER A 73 6.89 -10.56 0.04
C SER A 73 8.01 -10.11 -0.90
N ARG A 74 7.71 -9.82 -2.18
CA ARG A 74 8.70 -9.26 -3.11
C ARG A 74 9.19 -7.88 -2.66
N MET A 75 8.38 -7.14 -1.91
CA MET A 75 8.66 -5.77 -1.47
C MET A 75 9.24 -5.71 -0.04
N ASP A 76 9.32 -6.84 0.66
CA ASP A 76 9.88 -6.93 2.02
C ASP A 76 11.27 -6.29 2.13
N PRO A 77 12.22 -6.49 1.18
CA PRO A 77 13.55 -5.86 1.25
C PRO A 77 13.55 -4.32 1.27
N PHE A 78 12.50 -3.69 0.75
CA PHE A 78 12.39 -2.22 0.65
C PHE A 78 11.54 -1.62 1.77
N THR A 79 10.67 -2.42 2.38
CA THR A 79 9.59 -1.93 3.23
C THR A 79 10.10 -1.20 4.48
N LEU A 80 11.13 -1.75 5.13
CA LEU A 80 11.75 -1.12 6.30
C LEU A 80 12.36 0.24 5.97
N TRP A 81 12.95 0.39 4.78
CA TRP A 81 13.51 1.67 4.32
C TRP A 81 12.41 2.72 4.13
N PHE A 82 11.30 2.38 3.47
CA PHE A 82 10.18 3.32 3.30
C PHE A 82 9.52 3.70 4.63
N ALA A 83 9.46 2.77 5.58
CA ALA A 83 8.97 3.04 6.92
C ALA A 83 9.86 4.06 7.66
N LYS A 84 11.19 3.87 7.61
CA LYS A 84 12.16 4.72 8.32
C LYS A 84 12.41 6.06 7.64
N GLU A 85 12.75 6.03 6.37
CA GLU A 85 13.24 7.19 5.63
C GLU A 85 12.09 8.05 5.09
N ARG A 86 10.93 7.44 4.83
CA ARG A 86 9.77 8.11 4.22
C ARG A 86 8.54 8.17 5.12
N GLY A 87 8.64 7.68 6.35
CA GLY A 87 7.56 7.75 7.33
C GLY A 87 6.30 6.97 6.94
N VAL A 88 6.40 5.98 6.05
CA VAL A 88 5.24 5.20 5.61
C VAL A 88 4.74 4.32 6.75
N ARG A 89 3.44 4.46 7.09
CA ARG A 89 2.82 3.72 8.20
C ARG A 89 1.88 2.60 7.78
N LEU A 90 1.52 2.52 6.50
CA LEU A 90 0.65 1.47 5.99
C LEU A 90 1.14 0.95 4.64
N PHE A 91 1.33 -0.36 4.56
CA PHE A 91 1.65 -1.09 3.34
C PHE A 91 0.55 -2.09 3.03
N ILE A 92 0.08 -2.09 1.79
CA ILE A 92 -1.03 -2.94 1.33
C ILE A 92 -0.52 -3.78 0.15
N GLY A 93 -0.86 -5.06 0.09
CA GLY A 93 -0.55 -5.93 -1.04
C GLY A 93 -1.37 -7.22 -0.98
N LYS A 94 -0.91 -8.32 -1.58
CA LYS A 94 -1.54 -9.64 -1.39
C LYS A 94 -0.54 -10.67 -0.85
N GLY A 95 -1.08 -11.76 -0.30
CA GLY A 95 -0.30 -12.90 0.17
C GLY A 95 0.36 -12.68 1.53
N LYS A 96 1.19 -13.64 1.92
CA LYS A 96 1.96 -13.62 3.16
C LYS A 96 3.19 -12.73 3.04
N ARG A 97 3.72 -12.31 4.19
CA ARG A 97 4.97 -11.55 4.35
C ARG A 97 5.86 -12.27 5.36
N ASP A 98 7.13 -11.89 5.40
CA ASP A 98 8.03 -12.33 6.45
C ASP A 98 7.51 -11.89 7.84
N GLU A 99 7.29 -12.86 8.73
CA GLU A 99 6.72 -12.61 10.06
C GLU A 99 7.64 -11.77 10.95
N SER A 100 8.97 -11.94 10.79
CA SER A 100 9.95 -11.17 11.55
C SER A 100 9.91 -9.70 11.13
N LEU A 101 9.79 -9.42 9.83
CA LEU A 101 9.62 -8.07 9.31
C LEU A 101 8.31 -7.45 9.81
N VAL A 102 7.19 -8.18 9.71
CA VAL A 102 5.89 -7.68 10.19
C VAL A 102 5.95 -7.33 11.68
N LYS A 103 6.62 -8.15 12.50
CA LYS A 103 6.80 -7.87 13.93
C LYS A 103 7.63 -6.60 14.17
N ILE A 104 8.72 -6.41 13.42
CA ILE A 104 9.55 -5.19 13.49
C ILE A 104 8.72 -3.95 13.14
N LEU A 105 7.99 -4.00 12.02
CA LEU A 105 7.15 -2.89 11.57
C LEU A 105 6.06 -2.56 12.59
N ARG A 106 5.40 -3.58 13.15
CA ARG A 106 4.37 -3.41 14.18
C ARG A 106 4.91 -2.66 15.40
N ASN A 107 6.11 -3.01 15.87
CA ASN A 107 6.76 -2.32 16.99
C ASN A 107 7.11 -0.86 16.68
N MET A 108 7.24 -0.51 15.41
CA MET A 108 7.44 0.86 14.93
C MET A 108 6.11 1.63 14.72
N GLY A 109 4.96 1.01 14.98
CA GLY A 109 3.64 1.57 14.66
C GLY A 109 3.34 1.59 13.16
N VAL A 110 3.95 0.67 12.41
CA VAL A 110 3.79 0.52 10.97
C VAL A 110 3.05 -0.79 10.68
N TYR A 111 2.04 -0.70 9.83
CA TYR A 111 1.09 -1.80 9.61
C TYR A 111 1.20 -2.37 8.21
N CYS A 112 1.04 -3.68 8.12
CA CYS A 112 0.93 -4.41 6.87
C CYS A 112 -0.49 -4.94 6.73
N ALA A 113 -1.08 -4.80 5.54
CA ALA A 113 -2.39 -5.31 5.24
C ALA A 113 -2.40 -6.08 3.92
N SER A 114 -3.23 -7.10 3.85
CA SER A 114 -3.39 -7.96 2.69
C SER A 114 -4.80 -7.82 2.14
N VAL A 115 -4.91 -7.62 0.83
CA VAL A 115 -6.18 -7.77 0.12
C VAL A 115 -6.38 -9.24 -0.29
N PRO A 116 -7.62 -9.75 -0.28
CA PRO A 116 -7.93 -11.05 -0.85
C PRO A 116 -7.47 -11.17 -2.32
N GLY A 117 -7.02 -12.35 -2.74
CA GLY A 117 -6.69 -12.60 -4.15
C GLY A 117 -7.94 -12.60 -5.04
N GLY A 118 -7.78 -12.27 -6.33
CA GLY A 118 -8.88 -12.35 -7.31
C GLY A 118 -9.88 -11.19 -7.29
N ILE A 119 -9.62 -10.12 -6.54
CA ILE A 119 -10.57 -9.01 -6.35
C ILE A 119 -10.32 -7.80 -7.27
N SER A 120 -9.57 -7.94 -8.37
CA SER A 120 -9.12 -6.80 -9.18
C SER A 120 -10.29 -5.95 -9.72
N SER A 121 -11.41 -6.57 -10.10
CA SER A 121 -12.62 -5.84 -10.51
C SER A 121 -13.22 -5.01 -9.37
N TYR A 122 -13.22 -5.56 -8.15
CA TYR A 122 -13.68 -4.84 -6.96
C TYR A 122 -12.74 -3.67 -6.63
N LEU A 123 -11.42 -3.84 -6.74
CA LEU A 123 -10.45 -2.77 -6.53
C LEU A 123 -10.63 -1.64 -7.55
N SER A 124 -10.79 -1.96 -8.82
CA SER A 124 -11.00 -0.95 -9.88
C SER A 124 -12.29 -0.14 -9.71
N LYS A 125 -13.32 -0.67 -9.07
CA LYS A 125 -14.54 0.09 -8.75
C LYS A 125 -14.36 1.04 -7.56
N ASN A 126 -13.39 0.75 -6.69
CA ASN A 126 -13.22 1.42 -5.40
C ASN A 126 -11.97 2.28 -5.29
N ILE A 127 -11.09 2.21 -6.27
CA ILE A 127 -9.89 3.02 -6.40
C ILE A 127 -10.06 3.91 -7.61
N GLN A 128 -9.86 5.21 -7.42
CA GLN A 128 -9.92 6.17 -8.52
C GLN A 128 -8.83 5.88 -9.56
N THR A 129 -9.03 6.30 -10.80
CA THR A 129 -8.03 6.13 -11.86
C THR A 129 -6.66 6.66 -11.39
N PRO A 130 -5.63 5.79 -11.31
CA PRO A 130 -4.32 6.22 -10.83
C PRO A 130 -3.63 7.17 -11.82
N GLU A 131 -3.04 8.23 -11.30
CA GLU A 131 -2.25 9.19 -12.08
C GLU A 131 -0.77 8.89 -11.91
N SER A 132 -0.06 8.68 -13.02
CA SER A 132 1.37 8.41 -12.99
C SER A 132 2.16 9.69 -12.75
N ILE A 133 2.96 9.69 -11.68
CA ILE A 133 3.73 10.85 -11.23
C ILE A 133 5.23 10.68 -11.41
N LEU A 134 5.73 9.44 -11.48
CA LEU A 134 7.16 9.18 -11.66
C LEU A 134 7.40 7.88 -12.43
N TYR A 135 8.50 7.86 -13.17
CA TYR A 135 8.95 6.71 -13.96
C TYR A 135 7.90 6.21 -14.97
N LYS A 136 7.28 7.13 -15.72
CA LYS A 136 6.21 6.84 -16.71
C LYS A 136 6.63 5.79 -17.74
N GLU A 137 7.92 5.74 -18.06
CA GLU A 137 8.52 4.75 -18.96
C GLU A 137 8.42 3.30 -18.45
N LEU A 138 8.19 3.09 -17.15
CA LEU A 138 8.00 1.76 -16.56
C LEU A 138 6.58 1.20 -16.78
N GLY A 139 5.67 1.97 -17.41
CA GLY A 139 4.31 1.53 -17.69
C GLY A 139 3.58 1.12 -16.41
N CYS A 140 3.17 -0.15 -16.30
CA CYS A 140 2.43 -0.67 -15.14
C CYS A 140 3.26 -0.72 -13.83
N GLU A 141 4.57 -0.47 -13.89
CA GLU A 141 5.45 -0.31 -12.73
C GLU A 141 5.83 1.15 -12.43
N SER A 142 5.20 2.12 -13.11
CA SER A 142 5.35 3.53 -12.73
C SER A 142 4.88 3.76 -11.28
N ILE A 143 5.24 4.90 -10.71
CA ILE A 143 4.66 5.33 -9.44
C ILE A 143 3.41 6.15 -9.72
N PHE A 144 2.29 5.74 -9.12
CA PHE A 144 1.01 6.41 -9.28
C PHE A 144 0.50 6.94 -7.94
N VAL A 145 -0.32 7.99 -7.99
CA VAL A 145 -1.14 8.42 -6.86
C VAL A 145 -2.60 8.10 -7.16
N SER A 146 -3.36 7.72 -6.14
CA SER A 146 -4.80 7.56 -6.25
C SER A 146 -5.47 7.69 -4.88
N LYS A 147 -6.80 7.69 -4.89
CA LYS A 147 -7.65 7.64 -3.70
C LYS A 147 -8.46 6.37 -3.69
N VAL A 148 -8.46 5.70 -2.55
CA VAL A 148 -9.30 4.55 -2.27
C VAL A 148 -10.53 4.98 -1.49
N ARG A 149 -11.72 4.62 -1.99
CA ARG A 149 -13.01 4.95 -1.37
C ARG A 149 -13.34 4.00 -0.23
N HIS A 150 -13.30 2.70 -0.49
CA HIS A 150 -13.50 1.66 0.51
C HIS A 150 -13.03 0.32 -0.06
N ILE A 151 -11.92 -0.22 0.43
CA ILE A 151 -11.49 -1.58 0.08
C ILE A 151 -11.36 -2.44 1.34
N LEU A 152 -11.73 -3.70 1.22
CA LEU A 152 -11.56 -4.69 2.28
C LEU A 152 -10.10 -5.14 2.35
N VAL A 153 -9.51 -5.04 3.54
CA VAL A 153 -8.18 -5.57 3.85
C VAL A 153 -8.20 -6.37 5.14
N GLN A 154 -7.27 -7.31 5.25
CA GLN A 154 -6.92 -7.98 6.49
C GLN A 154 -5.57 -7.44 6.99
N PHE A 155 -5.50 -6.98 8.23
CA PHE A 155 -4.23 -6.59 8.83
C PHE A 155 -3.42 -7.81 9.27
N LEU A 156 -2.11 -7.80 9.04
CA LEU A 156 -1.18 -8.89 9.33
C LEU A 156 -0.55 -8.78 10.72
#